data_AF-A0A9P5U7M8-F1
#
_entry.id   AF-A0A9P5U7M8-F1
#
_cell.length_a   1.000
_cell.length_b   1.000
_cell.length_c   1.000
_cell.angle_alpha   90.00
_cell.angle_beta   90.00
_cell.angle_gamma   90.00
#
_symmetry.space_group_name_H-M   'P 1'
#
loop_
_entity.id
_entity.type
_entity.pdbx_description
1 polymer ?
#
loop_
_entity_poly.entity_id
_entity_poly.type
_entity_poly.pdbx_seq_one_letter_code
_entity_poly.pdbx_strand_id
1 'polypeptide(L)'
;MLYGDSKLSKQLPTFTEGSKVHGKVKVDLTSGESINAVVVTIRGQLISGSTFDTFLDYSQTLWPESTGQKTTRGRSDCGPKDAPDLKFSNFLKLFWNAMPKPAYNTKIITPIGYIPIIRPGPPSRLRQLAYEETTPIPGPVADPEGWFSLPPCPVVGKLYNRQFVDATCTLSIALPLSYTRGSVIPLHLVIQSHDVRTLDVLSSPLAAVCRLRRTFRFHPEEHRTVDPKLRKDEIEHSELATWWPSDELPRPEKETFKRMLDGELLLPLT
;
A
#
# COMPACT_ATOMS: atom_id res chain seq x y z
N MET A 1 9.87 26.63 -9.31
CA MET A 1 8.94 25.85 -10.16
C MET A 1 9.43 24.40 -10.23
N LEU A 2 8.55 23.46 -9.90
CA LEU A 2 8.79 22.01 -9.98
C LEU A 2 8.08 21.46 -11.21
N TYR A 3 8.66 20.43 -11.84
CA TYR A 3 8.10 19.79 -13.03
C TYR A 3 7.73 18.35 -12.68
N GLY A 4 6.44 18.09 -12.46
CA GLY A 4 5.90 16.74 -12.20
C GLY A 4 5.28 16.09 -13.44
N ASP A 5 4.80 14.85 -13.30
CA ASP A 5 4.14 14.16 -14.40
C ASP A 5 2.73 14.71 -14.64
N SER A 6 2.58 15.44 -15.74
CA SER A 6 1.31 16.04 -16.19
C SER A 6 0.19 15.03 -16.49
N LYS A 7 0.52 13.74 -16.68
CA LYS A 7 -0.47 12.68 -16.84
C LYS A 7 -1.16 12.33 -15.51
N LEU A 8 -0.45 12.51 -14.39
CA LEU A 8 -0.96 12.20 -13.05
C LEU A 8 -1.75 13.37 -12.46
N SER A 9 -1.30 14.61 -12.70
CA SER A 9 -2.04 15.81 -12.32
C SER A 9 -1.65 17.00 -13.17
N LYS A 10 -2.66 17.78 -13.57
CA LYS A 10 -2.48 19.06 -14.29
C LYS A 10 -2.32 20.25 -13.34
N GLN A 11 -2.68 20.08 -12.06
CA GLN A 11 -2.75 21.17 -11.07
C GLN A 11 -1.60 21.11 -10.07
N LEU A 12 -1.10 19.92 -9.77
CA LEU A 12 -0.07 19.68 -8.78
C LEU A 12 1.10 18.93 -9.42
N PRO A 13 2.36 19.35 -9.22
CA PRO A 13 3.50 18.53 -9.60
C PRO A 13 3.44 17.19 -8.85
N THR A 14 3.15 16.11 -9.56
CA THR A 14 3.00 14.77 -8.98
C THR A 14 4.12 13.85 -9.46
N PHE A 15 4.67 13.07 -8.54
CA PHE A 15 5.80 12.18 -8.73
C PHE A 15 5.42 10.77 -8.26
N THR A 16 5.87 9.75 -8.99
CA THR A 16 5.78 8.36 -8.53
C THR A 16 7.03 7.97 -7.76
N GLU A 17 6.94 6.93 -6.93
CA GLU A 17 8.11 6.32 -6.30
C GLU A 17 9.23 6.03 -7.31
N GLY A 18 10.47 6.32 -6.90
CA GLY A 18 11.68 6.16 -7.73
C GLY A 18 11.86 7.21 -8.83
N SER A 19 10.89 8.09 -9.08
CA SER A 19 11.05 9.16 -10.08
C SER A 19 11.99 10.26 -9.58
N LYS A 20 12.76 10.85 -10.51
CA LYS A 20 13.63 11.98 -10.20
C LYS A 20 12.82 13.27 -10.11
N VAL A 21 13.04 14.05 -9.05
CA VAL A 21 12.41 15.37 -8.90
C VAL A 21 13.34 16.43 -9.50
N HIS A 22 12.80 17.25 -10.40
CA HIS A 22 13.53 18.32 -11.06
C HIS A 22 12.80 19.65 -10.89
N GLY A 23 13.57 20.73 -10.72
CA GLY A 23 13.01 22.06 -10.55
C GLY A 23 14.02 23.17 -10.75
N LYS A 24 13.50 24.40 -10.72
CA LYS A 24 14.29 25.63 -10.72
C LYS A 24 13.83 26.53 -9.59
N VAL A 25 14.80 27.08 -8.87
CA VAL A 25 14.57 28.13 -7.87
C VAL A 25 14.99 29.45 -8.50
N LYS A 26 14.07 30.42 -8.51
CA LYS A 26 14.34 31.79 -8.93
C LYS A 26 14.11 32.69 -7.73
N VAL A 27 15.12 33.47 -7.38
CA VAL A 27 15.05 34.44 -6.30
C VAL A 27 15.13 35.82 -6.93
N ASP A 28 14.05 36.57 -6.83
CA ASP A 28 13.96 37.96 -7.31
C ASP A 28 13.97 38.87 -6.07
N LEU A 29 15.06 39.62 -5.89
CA LEU A 29 15.21 40.56 -4.78
C LEU A 29 14.69 41.94 -5.20
N THR A 30 13.66 42.43 -4.51
CA THR A 30 13.05 43.75 -4.76
C THR A 30 13.76 44.89 -4.03
N SER A 31 14.54 44.59 -2.99
CA SER A 31 15.33 45.53 -2.20
C SER A 31 16.65 44.88 -1.77
N GLY A 32 17.61 45.69 -1.29
CA GLY A 32 18.98 45.28 -0.93
C GLY A 32 19.10 44.37 0.30
N GLU A 33 18.25 43.35 0.41
CA GLU A 33 18.26 42.39 1.51
C GLU A 33 19.39 41.37 1.35
N SER A 34 20.02 40.99 2.48
CA SER A 34 21.10 40.00 2.47
C SER A 34 20.54 38.58 2.60
N ILE A 35 20.94 37.68 1.69
CA ILE A 35 20.63 36.25 1.77
C ILE A 35 21.82 35.52 2.40
N ASN A 36 21.58 34.79 3.50
CA ASN A 36 22.62 33.96 4.12
C ASN A 36 22.77 32.59 3.43
N ALA A 37 21.66 31.92 3.15
CA ALA A 37 21.68 30.64 2.45
C ALA A 37 20.35 30.39 1.74
N VAL A 38 20.40 29.60 0.67
CA VAL A 38 19.20 29.03 0.02
C VAL A 38 19.30 27.53 0.10
N VAL A 39 18.37 26.93 0.83
CA VAL A 39 18.25 25.49 1.03
C VAL A 39 16.90 25.05 0.51
N VAL A 40 16.90 24.01 -0.31
CA VAL A 40 15.68 23.33 -0.77
C VAL A 40 15.50 22.07 0.04
N THR A 41 14.35 21.93 0.69
CA THR A 41 14.00 20.74 1.45
C THR A 41 12.78 20.07 0.83
N ILE A 42 12.87 18.76 0.58
CA ILE A 42 11.74 17.90 0.22
C ILE A 42 11.39 17.10 1.48
N ARG A 43 10.15 17.28 1.95
CA ARG A 43 9.65 16.57 3.11
C ARG A 43 8.41 15.75 2.76
N GLY A 44 8.48 14.45 3.00
CA GLY A 44 7.34 13.53 2.93
C GLY A 44 6.80 13.30 4.33
N GLN A 45 5.51 13.59 4.54
CA GLN A 45 4.86 13.42 5.84
C GLN A 45 3.57 12.60 5.68
N LEU A 46 3.39 11.60 6.53
CA LEU A 46 2.13 10.91 6.74
C LEU A 46 1.31 11.72 7.74
N ILE A 47 0.22 12.32 7.27
CA ILE A 47 -0.68 13.11 8.10
C ILE A 47 -1.80 12.19 8.57
N SER A 48 -1.83 11.87 9.87
CA SER A 48 -2.88 11.05 10.49
C SER A 48 -3.49 11.81 11.65
N GLY A 49 -4.50 12.65 11.36
CA GLY A 49 -5.07 13.55 12.36
C GLY A 49 -4.06 14.63 12.77
N SER A 50 -3.76 14.75 14.07
CA SER A 50 -2.80 15.72 14.62
C SER A 50 -1.34 15.24 14.60
N THR A 51 -1.09 13.97 14.28
CA THR A 51 0.26 13.43 14.17
C THR A 51 0.74 13.47 12.72
N PHE A 52 1.94 14.00 12.55
CA PHE A 52 2.68 13.93 11.29
C PHE A 52 3.90 13.05 11.52
N ASP A 53 3.97 11.93 10.79
CA ASP A 53 5.18 11.11 10.76
C ASP A 53 5.98 11.46 9.51
N THR A 54 7.25 11.82 9.69
CA THR A 54 8.10 12.26 8.57
C THR A 54 8.88 11.07 8.05
N PHE A 55 8.47 10.53 6.91
CA PHE A 55 9.13 9.39 6.28
C PHE A 55 10.25 9.80 5.31
N LEU A 56 10.30 11.08 4.92
CA LEU A 56 11.34 11.63 4.06
C LEU A 56 11.66 13.06 4.51
N ASP A 57 12.92 13.35 4.81
CA ASP A 57 13.44 14.71 4.96
C ASP A 57 14.78 14.79 4.23
N TYR A 58 14.75 15.36 3.02
CA TYR A 58 15.93 15.55 2.19
C TYR A 58 16.16 17.04 1.99
N SER A 59 17.39 17.51 2.21
CA SER A 59 17.76 18.91 2.04
C SER A 59 18.98 19.08 1.15
N GLN A 60 18.91 20.05 0.24
CA GLN A 60 20.02 20.44 -0.62
C GLN A 60 20.26 21.95 -0.52
N THR A 61 21.46 22.32 -0.10
CA THR A 61 21.90 23.71 -0.09
C THR A 61 22.27 24.13 -1.51
N LEU A 62 21.51 25.07 -2.08
CA LEU A 62 21.79 25.66 -3.38
C LEU A 62 22.81 26.78 -3.27
N TRP A 63 22.74 27.59 -2.20
CA TRP A 63 23.69 28.67 -1.88
C TRP A 63 24.12 28.56 -0.41
N PRO A 64 25.40 28.29 -0.11
CA PRO A 64 25.91 28.17 1.26
C PRO A 64 26.19 29.54 1.89
N GLU A 65 26.14 29.58 3.22
CA GLU A 65 26.56 30.75 4.01
C GLU A 65 28.06 31.00 3.80
N SER A 66 28.41 32.18 3.28
CA SER A 66 29.81 32.58 3.10
C SER A 66 30.43 32.99 4.44
N THR A 67 30.59 32.05 5.37
CA THR A 67 31.36 32.25 6.59
C THR A 67 32.48 31.22 6.65
N GLY A 68 33.64 31.59 6.08
CA GLY A 68 34.93 30.95 6.34
C GLY A 68 35.10 29.52 5.81
N GLN A 69 35.86 29.40 4.74
CA GLN A 69 36.43 28.14 4.28
C GLN A 69 37.19 27.44 5.42
N LYS A 70 36.60 26.39 6.00
CA LYS A 70 37.36 25.36 6.73
C LYS A 70 37.28 24.07 5.93
N THR A 71 38.35 23.81 5.21
CA THR A 71 38.68 22.49 4.68
C THR A 71 38.70 21.49 5.83
N THR A 72 37.82 20.49 5.81
CA THR A 72 38.06 19.25 6.57
C THR A 72 37.85 18.05 5.66
N ARG A 73 38.92 17.24 5.64
CA ARG A 73 39.13 16.00 4.90
C ARG A 73 38.03 14.97 5.18
N GLY A 74 37.89 14.06 4.21
CA GLY A 74 36.80 13.11 4.10
C GLY A 74 36.57 12.21 5.30
N ARG A 75 35.31 11.78 5.43
CA ARG A 75 34.93 10.53 6.06
C ARG A 75 33.69 9.99 5.35
N SER A 76 33.78 8.72 4.96
CA SER A 76 32.80 7.93 4.24
C SER A 76 31.51 7.67 5.03
N ASP A 77 30.39 7.88 4.35
CA ASP A 77 29.24 6.98 4.15
C ASP A 77 28.55 6.31 5.35
N CYS A 78 27.28 6.67 5.56
CA CYS A 78 26.15 5.72 5.66
C CYS A 78 24.79 6.46 5.60
N GLY A 79 24.27 6.68 4.38
CA GLY A 79 22.89 7.11 4.12
C GLY A 79 22.11 6.06 3.32
N PRO A 80 20.77 5.99 3.42
CA PRO A 80 19.97 5.00 2.71
C PRO A 80 20.16 5.13 1.19
N LYS A 81 20.44 4.01 0.53
CA LYS A 81 20.91 3.91 -0.86
C LYS A 81 19.84 4.22 -1.92
N ASP A 82 18.63 4.58 -1.50
CA ASP A 82 17.48 4.83 -2.37
C ASP A 82 17.06 6.31 -2.41
N ALA A 83 17.91 7.23 -1.96
CA ALA A 83 17.64 8.66 -2.03
C ALA A 83 17.53 9.14 -3.50
N PRO A 84 16.50 9.92 -3.86
CA PRO A 84 16.33 10.41 -5.22
C PRO A 84 17.51 11.29 -5.65
N ASP A 85 18.05 11.03 -6.85
CA ASP A 85 19.08 11.85 -7.50
C ASP A 85 18.47 13.21 -7.91
N LEU A 86 18.71 14.23 -7.09
CA LEU A 86 18.14 15.57 -7.22
C LEU A 86 19.14 16.51 -7.89
N LYS A 87 18.76 17.01 -9.08
CA LYS A 87 19.56 17.98 -9.84
C LYS A 87 18.78 19.27 -10.03
N PHE A 88 19.27 20.36 -9.45
CA PHE A 88 18.79 21.73 -9.67
C PHE A 88 19.85 22.50 -10.48
N SER A 89 19.45 23.22 -11.54
CA SER A 89 20.37 24.03 -12.34
C SER A 89 20.35 25.50 -11.90
N ASN A 90 21.53 26.11 -11.71
CA ASN A 90 21.69 27.53 -11.39
C ASN A 90 21.82 28.39 -12.66
N PHE A 91 21.33 29.64 -12.62
CA PHE A 91 21.66 30.68 -13.61
C PHE A 91 21.98 32.01 -12.90
N LEU A 92 23.05 32.68 -13.33
CA LEU A 92 23.82 33.69 -12.60
C LEU A 92 23.58 35.13 -13.08
N LYS A 93 23.74 36.12 -12.18
CA LYS A 93 24.58 37.31 -12.36
C LYS A 93 24.88 37.96 -10.99
N LEU A 94 26.18 38.09 -10.69
CA LEU A 94 26.77 38.66 -9.47
C LEU A 94 26.73 40.18 -9.46
N PHE A 95 26.59 40.80 -8.28
CA PHE A 95 27.51 41.85 -7.79
C PHE A 95 27.47 41.88 -6.25
N TRP A 96 28.65 41.94 -5.63
CA TRP A 96 28.88 41.80 -4.19
C TRP A 96 29.38 43.11 -3.63
N ASN A 97 28.84 43.58 -2.49
CA ASN A 97 29.48 44.50 -1.56
C ASN A 97 28.81 44.38 -0.17
N ALA A 98 29.59 44.67 0.88
CA ALA A 98 29.41 44.25 2.28
C ALA A 98 28.12 44.69 3.01
N MET A 99 27.76 43.88 4.01
CA MET A 99 26.50 43.74 4.78
C MET A 99 26.07 44.92 5.67
N PRO A 100 24.75 44.96 6.00
CA PRO A 100 24.29 44.63 7.36
C PRO A 100 23.27 43.47 7.38
N LYS A 101 23.18 42.74 8.50
CA LYS A 101 22.31 41.56 8.71
C LYS A 101 20.82 41.94 8.84
N PRO A 102 19.91 41.22 8.17
CA PRO A 102 18.59 40.93 8.73
C PRO A 102 18.38 39.43 8.96
N ALA A 103 17.68 39.13 10.06
CA ALA A 103 17.32 37.80 10.53
C ALA A 103 15.89 37.45 10.11
N TYR A 104 15.66 37.14 8.84
CA TYR A 104 14.41 36.52 8.42
C TYR A 104 14.68 35.16 7.79
N ASN A 105 14.11 34.11 8.38
CA ASN A 105 14.10 32.77 7.80
C ASN A 105 12.80 32.63 7.00
N THR A 106 12.81 33.07 5.75
CA THR A 106 11.64 32.96 4.87
C THR A 106 11.57 31.54 4.30
N LYS A 107 10.54 30.79 4.69
CA LYS A 107 10.25 29.46 4.14
C LYS A 107 9.15 29.56 3.09
N ILE A 108 9.43 29.08 1.88
CA ILE A 108 8.43 28.93 0.82
C ILE A 108 8.09 27.44 0.70
N ILE A 109 6.83 27.09 0.87
CA ILE A 109 6.34 25.70 0.79
C ILE A 109 5.57 25.54 -0.52
N THR A 110 5.88 24.48 -1.28
CA THR A 110 5.12 24.09 -2.48
C THR A 110 4.68 22.64 -2.32
N PRO A 111 3.37 22.34 -2.29
CA PRO A 111 2.90 20.96 -2.20
C PRO A 111 3.24 20.20 -3.48
N ILE A 112 3.51 18.91 -3.33
CA ILE A 112 3.68 17.96 -4.44
C ILE A 112 2.83 16.72 -4.18
N GLY A 113 2.40 16.06 -5.26
CA GLY A 113 1.78 14.75 -5.17
C GLY A 113 2.85 13.67 -5.12
N TYR A 114 2.68 12.67 -4.24
CA TYR A 114 3.50 11.46 -4.23
C TYR A 114 2.60 10.23 -4.38
N ILE A 115 2.91 9.38 -5.35
CA ILE A 115 2.20 8.13 -5.59
C ILE A 115 3.17 6.96 -5.35
N PRO A 116 3.00 6.16 -4.28
CA PRO A 116 3.82 4.98 -4.05
C PRO A 116 3.55 3.92 -5.12
N ILE A 117 4.57 3.16 -5.52
CA ILE A 117 4.45 2.04 -6.46
C ILE A 117 4.54 0.75 -5.66
N ILE A 118 3.38 0.24 -5.22
CA ILE A 118 3.31 -1.07 -4.58
C ILE A 118 3.16 -2.13 -5.67
N ARG A 119 4.18 -2.95 -5.86
CA ARG A 119 4.08 -4.16 -6.71
C ARG A 119 4.11 -5.38 -5.81
N PRO A 120 3.21 -6.35 -6.03
CA PRO A 120 3.29 -7.60 -5.30
C PRO A 120 4.60 -8.31 -5.64
N GLY A 121 5.13 -9.06 -4.68
CA GLY A 121 6.20 -10.01 -4.96
C GLY A 121 5.76 -11.07 -5.96
N PRO A 122 6.69 -11.85 -6.53
CA PRO A 122 6.33 -12.97 -7.38
C PRO A 122 5.52 -14.02 -6.58
N PRO A 123 4.54 -14.70 -7.21
CA PRO A 123 3.88 -15.84 -6.58
C PRO A 123 4.85 -17.01 -6.39
N SER A 124 4.45 -18.06 -5.66
CA SER A 124 5.26 -19.28 -5.50
C SER A 124 5.66 -19.89 -6.85
N ARG A 125 6.76 -20.64 -6.88
CA ARG A 125 7.24 -21.28 -8.12
C ARG A 125 6.22 -22.26 -8.70
N LEU A 126 5.52 -23.01 -7.85
CA LEU A 126 4.50 -23.97 -8.30
C LEU A 126 3.29 -23.25 -8.92
N ARG A 127 2.87 -22.10 -8.38
CA ARG A 127 1.84 -21.27 -9.00
C ARG A 127 2.30 -20.65 -10.33
N GLN A 128 3.56 -20.21 -10.42
CA GLN A 128 4.10 -19.70 -11.69
C GLN A 128 4.04 -20.77 -12.79
N LEU A 129 4.49 -22.00 -12.49
CA LEU A 129 4.41 -23.13 -13.43
C LEU A 129 2.95 -23.44 -13.81
N ALA A 130 2.02 -23.40 -12.85
CA ALA A 130 0.61 -23.62 -13.14
C ALA A 130 0.05 -22.60 -14.14
N TYR A 131 0.46 -21.33 -14.03
CA TYR A 131 0.10 -20.30 -15.01
C TYR A 131 0.78 -20.49 -16.36
N GLU A 132 2.07 -20.83 -16.37
CA GLU A 132 2.83 -21.07 -17.61
C GLU A 132 2.28 -22.26 -18.41
N GLU A 133 1.91 -23.33 -17.71
CA GLU A 133 1.41 -24.57 -18.30
C GLU A 133 -0.12 -24.59 -18.44
N THR A 134 -0.82 -23.56 -17.95
CA THR A 134 -2.29 -23.49 -17.90
C THR A 134 -2.91 -24.71 -17.20
N THR A 135 -2.30 -25.13 -16.09
CA THR A 135 -2.79 -26.22 -15.26
C THR A 135 -3.53 -25.67 -14.03
N PRO A 136 -4.37 -26.49 -13.36
CA PRO A 136 -5.02 -26.07 -12.12
C PRO A 136 -4.00 -25.62 -11.06
N ILE A 137 -4.33 -24.54 -10.34
CA ILE A 137 -3.46 -24.01 -9.29
C ILE A 137 -3.35 -25.06 -8.17
N PRO A 138 -2.13 -25.44 -7.74
CA PRO A 138 -1.97 -26.38 -6.64
C PRO A 138 -2.54 -25.81 -5.35
N GLY A 139 -3.33 -26.62 -4.63
CA GLY A 139 -3.93 -26.26 -3.35
C GLY A 139 -2.89 -26.08 -2.23
N PRO A 140 -3.31 -25.61 -1.04
CA PRO A 140 -2.41 -25.32 0.09
C PRO A 140 -1.61 -26.51 0.61
N VAL A 141 -2.08 -27.74 0.37
CA VAL A 141 -1.35 -28.96 0.75
C VAL A 141 -0.21 -29.26 -0.22
N ALA A 142 -0.43 -29.01 -1.52
CA ALA A 142 0.57 -29.24 -2.56
C ALA A 142 1.57 -28.08 -2.69
N ASP A 143 1.15 -26.85 -2.37
CA ASP A 143 1.99 -25.64 -2.39
C ASP A 143 1.88 -24.81 -1.09
N PRO A 144 2.44 -25.28 0.04
CA PRO A 144 2.31 -24.57 1.32
C PRO A 144 2.85 -23.13 1.32
N GLU A 145 3.88 -22.86 0.51
CA GLU A 145 4.51 -21.54 0.39
C GLU A 145 3.68 -20.58 -0.49
N GLY A 146 2.79 -21.10 -1.32
CA GLY A 146 1.91 -20.32 -2.19
C GLY A 146 0.60 -19.87 -1.54
N TRP A 147 0.34 -20.23 -0.28
CA TRP A 147 -0.94 -19.99 0.36
C TRP A 147 -0.79 -19.50 1.80
N PHE A 148 -1.60 -18.51 2.16
CA PHE A 148 -1.80 -18.06 3.53
C PHE A 148 -3.12 -18.63 4.05
N SER A 149 -3.03 -19.60 4.94
CA SER A 149 -4.20 -20.25 5.54
C SER A 149 -4.62 -19.54 6.83
N LEU A 150 -5.88 -19.11 6.89
CA LEU A 150 -6.47 -18.54 8.09
C LEU A 150 -6.67 -19.63 9.16
N PRO A 151 -6.76 -19.25 10.45
CA PRO A 151 -7.12 -20.19 11.49
C PRO A 151 -8.46 -20.88 11.21
N PRO A 152 -8.60 -22.20 11.48
CA PRO A 152 -9.87 -22.89 11.34
C PRO A 152 -10.99 -22.21 12.12
N CYS A 153 -12.10 -21.92 11.44
CA CYS A 153 -13.24 -21.22 11.99
C CYS A 153 -14.40 -22.20 12.22
N PRO A 154 -14.80 -22.47 13.47
CA PRO A 154 -15.98 -23.27 13.75
C PRO A 154 -17.24 -22.49 13.37
N VAL A 155 -18.12 -23.13 12.61
CA VAL A 155 -19.40 -22.60 12.16
C VAL A 155 -20.49 -23.49 12.73
N VAL A 156 -21.45 -22.89 13.44
CA VAL A 156 -22.61 -23.57 13.99
C VAL A 156 -23.87 -22.97 13.37
N GLY A 157 -24.80 -23.83 13.00
CA GLY A 157 -26.04 -23.40 12.36
C GLY A 157 -27.19 -24.38 12.56
N LYS A 158 -28.31 -24.08 11.89
CA LYS A 158 -29.48 -24.96 11.82
C LYS A 158 -29.76 -25.32 10.37
N LEU A 159 -29.80 -26.61 10.07
CA LEU A 159 -30.34 -27.12 8.80
C LEU A 159 -31.85 -27.31 8.93
N TYR A 160 -32.58 -26.83 7.92
CA TYR A 160 -34.03 -26.97 7.78
C TYR A 160 -34.84 -26.56 9.03
N ASN A 161 -34.32 -25.60 9.82
CA ASN A 161 -34.87 -25.17 11.11
C ASN A 161 -35.12 -26.28 12.15
N ARG A 162 -34.54 -27.48 11.97
CA ARG A 162 -34.83 -28.64 12.82
C ARG A 162 -33.57 -29.27 13.42
N GLN A 163 -32.46 -29.29 12.69
CA GLN A 163 -31.23 -29.96 13.13
C GLN A 163 -30.12 -28.93 13.34
N PHE A 164 -29.56 -28.88 14.54
CA PHE A 164 -28.32 -28.15 14.77
C PHE A 164 -27.16 -28.91 14.17
N VAL A 165 -26.28 -28.18 13.49
CA VAL A 165 -25.10 -28.76 12.85
C VAL A 165 -23.91 -27.86 13.07
N ASP A 166 -22.75 -28.49 13.08
CA ASP A 166 -21.46 -27.87 13.19
C ASP A 166 -20.56 -28.27 12.02
N ALA A 167 -19.70 -27.34 11.63
CA ALA A 167 -18.65 -27.55 10.66
C ALA A 167 -17.46 -26.68 11.02
N THR A 168 -16.28 -27.03 10.53
CA THR A 168 -15.09 -26.20 10.61
C THR A 168 -14.71 -25.77 9.19
N CYS A 169 -14.52 -24.47 9.00
CA CYS A 169 -14.14 -23.88 7.73
C CYS A 169 -12.74 -23.27 7.83
N THR A 170 -11.87 -23.60 6.90
CA THR A 170 -10.52 -23.03 6.80
C THR A 170 -10.37 -22.40 5.42
N LEU A 171 -10.19 -21.08 5.39
CA LEU A 171 -10.00 -20.32 4.15
C LEU A 171 -8.51 -20.03 3.96
N SER A 172 -8.00 -20.36 2.78
CA SER A 172 -6.64 -20.05 2.34
C SER A 172 -6.67 -19.05 1.20
N ILE A 173 -5.76 -18.09 1.24
CA ILE A 173 -5.63 -17.00 0.28
C ILE A 173 -4.26 -17.09 -0.39
N ALA A 174 -4.22 -17.01 -1.71
CA ALA A 174 -3.00 -17.11 -2.51
C ALA A 174 -1.93 -16.06 -2.14
N LEU A 175 -0.71 -16.46 -1.77
CA LEU A 175 0.40 -15.53 -1.56
C LEU A 175 0.98 -14.98 -2.87
N PRO A 176 1.53 -13.74 -2.86
CA PRO A 176 1.57 -12.79 -1.72
C PRO A 176 0.21 -12.13 -1.44
N LEU A 177 0.01 -11.58 -0.24
CA LEU A 177 -1.21 -10.84 0.15
C LEU A 177 -1.30 -9.42 -0.44
N SER A 178 -0.68 -9.22 -1.60
CA SER A 178 -0.71 -8.00 -2.39
C SER A 178 -1.03 -8.44 -3.81
N TYR A 179 -1.92 -7.73 -4.49
CA TYR A 179 -2.40 -8.09 -5.80
C TYR A 179 -2.54 -6.84 -6.66
N THR A 180 -2.39 -7.02 -7.97
CA THR A 180 -2.60 -5.93 -8.92
C THR A 180 -4.09 -5.74 -9.18
N ARG A 181 -4.52 -4.49 -9.36
CA ARG A 181 -5.90 -4.19 -9.77
C ARG A 181 -6.20 -4.82 -11.12
N GLY A 182 -7.43 -5.32 -11.29
CA GLY A 182 -7.82 -6.09 -12.47
C GLY A 182 -7.37 -7.56 -12.49
N SER A 183 -6.66 -8.04 -11.47
CA SER A 183 -6.34 -9.47 -11.35
C SER A 183 -7.40 -10.22 -10.54
N VAL A 184 -7.23 -11.53 -10.42
CA VAL A 184 -7.99 -12.37 -9.50
C VAL A 184 -7.17 -12.70 -8.26
N ILE A 185 -7.85 -12.94 -7.13
CA ILE A 185 -7.29 -13.56 -5.93
C ILE A 185 -7.78 -15.01 -5.89
N PRO A 186 -6.90 -16.00 -6.08
CA PRO A 186 -7.24 -17.39 -5.85
C PRO A 186 -7.50 -17.65 -4.35
N LEU A 187 -8.57 -18.39 -4.10
CA LEU A 187 -9.06 -18.80 -2.79
C LEU A 187 -9.20 -20.32 -2.75
N HIS A 188 -8.97 -20.90 -1.58
CA HIS A 188 -9.22 -22.32 -1.33
C HIS A 188 -9.94 -22.47 0.01
N LEU A 189 -11.07 -23.16 0.02
CA LEU A 189 -11.91 -23.33 1.20
C LEU A 189 -12.03 -24.82 1.54
N VAL A 190 -11.60 -25.16 2.75
CA VAL A 190 -11.78 -26.48 3.33
C VAL A 190 -12.96 -26.45 4.29
N ILE A 191 -13.90 -27.39 4.13
CA ILE A 191 -15.04 -27.58 5.03
C ILE A 191 -14.96 -28.99 5.62
N GLN A 192 -14.98 -29.07 6.95
CA GLN A 192 -14.91 -30.31 7.71
C GLN A 192 -16.14 -30.46 8.60
N SER A 193 -16.75 -31.65 8.66
CA SER A 193 -17.86 -31.96 9.57
C SER A 193 -17.99 -33.47 9.74
N HIS A 194 -18.65 -33.88 10.82
CA HIS A 194 -19.03 -35.27 11.07
C HIS A 194 -20.36 -35.64 10.40
N ASP A 195 -21.18 -34.67 10.00
CA ASP A 195 -22.43 -34.90 9.25
C ASP A 195 -22.23 -34.62 7.76
N VAL A 196 -22.30 -35.68 6.95
CA VAL A 196 -22.15 -35.60 5.47
C VAL A 196 -23.22 -34.68 4.86
N ARG A 197 -24.44 -34.65 5.40
CA ARG A 197 -25.51 -33.79 4.86
C ARG A 197 -25.20 -32.31 5.09
N THR A 198 -24.56 -32.00 6.21
CA THR A 198 -24.04 -30.64 6.48
C THR A 198 -22.99 -30.26 5.46
N LEU A 199 -22.05 -31.17 5.17
CA LEU A 199 -21.04 -30.92 4.15
C LEU A 199 -21.63 -30.72 2.76
N ASP A 200 -22.58 -31.53 2.34
CA ASP A 200 -23.16 -31.40 1.00
C ASP A 200 -23.90 -30.06 0.83
N VAL A 201 -24.56 -29.56 1.89
CA VAL A 201 -25.20 -28.24 1.88
C VAL A 201 -24.17 -27.11 1.89
N LEU A 202 -23.16 -27.18 2.76
CA LEU A 202 -22.15 -26.12 2.91
C LEU A 202 -21.15 -26.06 1.75
N SER A 203 -20.89 -27.19 1.09
CA SER A 203 -20.02 -27.29 -0.08
C SER A 203 -20.72 -26.93 -1.39
N SER A 204 -22.00 -26.57 -1.36
CA SER A 204 -22.63 -25.95 -2.52
C SER A 204 -21.88 -24.65 -2.86
N PRO A 205 -21.46 -24.43 -4.12
CA PRO A 205 -20.79 -23.19 -4.53
C PRO A 205 -21.55 -21.91 -4.20
N LEU A 206 -22.88 -21.98 -4.10
CA LEU A 206 -23.74 -20.85 -3.77
C LEU A 206 -23.87 -20.60 -2.26
N ALA A 207 -23.46 -21.56 -1.41
CA ALA A 207 -23.52 -21.42 0.04
C ALA A 207 -22.36 -20.58 0.59
N ALA A 208 -21.20 -20.61 -0.07
CA ALA A 208 -20.01 -19.89 0.35
C ALA A 208 -20.06 -18.42 -0.12
N VAL A 209 -20.18 -17.50 0.84
CA VAL A 209 -20.16 -16.04 0.57
C VAL A 209 -18.84 -15.47 1.08
N CYS A 210 -17.95 -15.11 0.16
CA CYS A 210 -16.67 -14.48 0.48
C CYS A 210 -16.49 -13.22 -0.36
N ARG A 211 -15.99 -12.13 0.25
CA ARG A 211 -15.68 -10.86 -0.42
C ARG A 211 -14.70 -10.06 0.41
N LEU A 212 -14.01 -9.12 -0.22
CA LEU A 212 -13.22 -8.12 0.49
C LEU A 212 -14.12 -7.04 1.06
N ARG A 213 -13.76 -6.58 2.25
CA ARG A 213 -14.37 -5.43 2.91
C ARG A 213 -13.28 -4.42 3.23
N ARG A 214 -13.38 -3.24 2.62
CA ARG A 214 -12.51 -2.10 2.90
C ARG A 214 -13.22 -1.19 3.90
N THR A 215 -12.56 -0.90 5.01
CA THR A 215 -13.07 0.06 6.01
C THR A 215 -12.19 1.31 5.99
N PHE A 216 -12.79 2.45 5.67
CA PHE A 216 -12.13 3.74 5.76
C PHE A 216 -12.42 4.37 7.12
N ARG A 217 -11.39 4.44 7.96
CA ARG A 217 -11.47 5.11 9.26
C ARG A 217 -10.94 6.53 9.11
N PHE A 218 -11.83 7.52 9.10
CA PHE A 218 -11.44 8.92 9.18
C PHE A 218 -11.26 9.32 10.65
N HIS A 219 -10.09 9.86 11.00
CA HIS A 219 -9.86 10.52 12.28
C HIS A 219 -9.92 12.03 12.07
N PRO A 220 -11.09 12.68 12.30
CA PRO A 220 -11.15 14.14 12.31
C PRO A 220 -10.36 14.68 13.52
N GLU A 221 -9.73 15.83 13.32
CA GLU A 221 -8.95 16.52 14.36
C GLU A 221 -9.72 16.78 15.66
N GLU A 222 -9.00 16.81 16.78
CA GLU A 222 -9.52 17.09 18.13
C GLU A 222 -10.04 18.54 18.31
N HIS A 223 -9.82 19.44 17.35
CA HIS A 223 -10.19 20.87 17.47
C HIS A 223 -11.57 21.23 16.90
N ARG A 224 -12.30 20.29 16.30
CA ARG A 224 -13.71 20.49 15.95
C ARG A 224 -14.54 19.48 16.73
N THR A 225 -15.48 19.97 17.54
CA THR A 225 -16.55 19.16 18.13
C THR A 225 -17.43 18.63 17.00
N VAL A 226 -16.96 17.61 16.30
CA VAL A 226 -17.76 16.86 15.35
C VAL A 226 -18.62 15.91 16.18
N ASP A 227 -19.93 16.03 16.01
CA ASP A 227 -20.93 15.20 16.68
C ASP A 227 -20.54 13.71 16.56
N PRO A 228 -20.40 12.95 17.66
CA PRO A 228 -20.01 11.54 17.61
C PRO A 228 -20.98 10.67 16.79
N LYS A 229 -22.18 11.18 16.47
CA LYS A 229 -23.18 10.55 15.58
C LYS A 229 -22.87 10.68 14.07
N LEU A 230 -21.92 11.52 13.67
CA LEU A 230 -21.49 11.69 12.27
C LEU A 230 -20.25 10.85 11.90
N ARG A 231 -19.67 10.12 12.87
CA ARG A 231 -18.62 9.13 12.65
C ARG A 231 -19.20 7.92 11.90
N LYS A 232 -19.21 7.97 10.57
CA LYS A 232 -19.61 6.84 9.74
C LYS A 232 -18.36 6.27 9.08
N ASP A 233 -17.89 5.13 9.60
CA ASP A 233 -16.92 4.31 8.87
C ASP A 233 -17.53 4.01 7.51
N GLU A 234 -16.88 4.47 6.45
CA GLU A 234 -17.30 4.11 5.10
C GLU A 234 -16.80 2.69 4.84
N ILE A 235 -17.76 1.80 4.58
CA ILE A 235 -17.49 0.39 4.31
C ILE A 235 -17.81 0.15 2.84
N GLU A 236 -16.77 -0.18 2.09
CA GLU A 236 -16.85 -0.59 0.70
C GLU A 236 -16.66 -2.10 0.62
N HIS A 237 -17.50 -2.77 -0.15
CA HIS A 237 -17.43 -4.21 -0.35
C HIS A 237 -17.06 -4.50 -1.81
N SER A 238 -16.18 -5.46 -2.04
CA SER A 238 -15.96 -5.99 -3.38
C SER A 238 -17.15 -6.84 -3.84
N GLU A 239 -17.07 -7.29 -5.09
CA GLU A 239 -17.88 -8.40 -5.59
C GLU A 239 -17.68 -9.67 -4.77
N LEU A 240 -18.55 -10.66 -4.97
CA LEU A 240 -18.46 -11.97 -4.33
C LEU A 240 -17.44 -12.84 -5.06
N ALA A 241 -16.72 -13.66 -4.30
CA ALA A 241 -15.92 -14.72 -4.86
C ALA A 241 -16.82 -15.74 -5.57
N THR A 242 -16.34 -16.25 -6.70
CA THR A 242 -16.94 -17.39 -7.39
C THR A 242 -16.28 -18.66 -6.87
N TRP A 243 -17.08 -19.70 -6.64
CA TRP A 243 -16.63 -20.98 -6.08
C TRP A 243 -16.95 -22.14 -7.00
N TRP A 244 -16.15 -23.20 -6.95
CA TRP A 244 -16.40 -24.47 -7.59
C TRP A 244 -15.78 -25.62 -6.78
N PRO A 245 -16.26 -26.87 -6.94
CA PRO A 245 -15.65 -28.03 -6.30
C PRO A 245 -14.17 -28.17 -6.69
N SER A 246 -13.32 -28.43 -5.71
CA SER A 246 -11.91 -28.72 -5.96
C SER A 246 -11.73 -30.15 -6.47
N ASP A 247 -10.84 -30.34 -7.44
CA ASP A 247 -10.46 -31.65 -7.98
C ASP A 247 -9.49 -32.42 -7.05
N GLU A 248 -9.01 -31.78 -5.97
CA GLU A 248 -8.08 -32.41 -5.04
C GLU A 248 -8.79 -33.52 -4.25
N LEU A 249 -8.26 -34.75 -4.32
CA LEU A 249 -8.86 -35.87 -3.60
C LEU A 249 -8.74 -35.67 -2.09
N PRO A 250 -9.84 -35.79 -1.32
CA PRO A 250 -9.78 -35.74 0.13
C PRO A 250 -8.89 -36.87 0.65
N ARG A 251 -7.87 -36.54 1.45
CA ARG A 251 -7.19 -37.57 2.25
C ARG A 251 -8.18 -38.08 3.30
N PRO A 252 -8.39 -39.39 3.42
CA PRO A 252 -9.30 -39.92 4.43
C PRO A 252 -8.71 -39.73 5.82
N GLU A 253 -9.26 -38.80 6.58
CA GLU A 253 -9.08 -38.71 8.03
C GLU A 253 -10.15 -39.57 8.70
N LYS A 254 -9.77 -40.30 9.75
CA LYS A 254 -10.73 -41.14 10.48
C LYS A 254 -11.79 -40.21 11.11
N GLU A 255 -13.06 -40.55 10.90
CA GLU A 255 -14.25 -39.96 11.55
C GLU A 255 -14.67 -38.54 11.11
N THR A 256 -13.86 -37.81 10.33
CA THR A 256 -14.22 -36.47 9.83
C THR A 256 -14.27 -36.46 8.31
N PHE A 257 -15.40 -36.02 7.76
CA PHE A 257 -15.56 -35.87 6.32
C PHE A 257 -15.07 -34.46 5.91
N LYS A 258 -14.50 -34.36 4.70
CA LYS A 258 -13.95 -33.12 4.16
C LYS A 258 -14.48 -32.86 2.74
N ARG A 259 -14.79 -31.60 2.46
CA ARG A 259 -15.07 -31.06 1.13
C ARG A 259 -14.17 -29.85 0.90
N MET A 260 -13.76 -29.66 -0.35
CA MET A 260 -12.87 -28.57 -0.75
C MET A 260 -13.49 -27.82 -1.91
N LEU A 261 -13.42 -26.49 -1.84
CA LEU A 261 -13.83 -25.59 -2.91
C LEU A 261 -12.64 -24.73 -3.30
N ASP A 262 -12.42 -24.61 -4.60
CA ASP A 262 -11.55 -23.60 -5.15
C ASP A 262 -12.41 -22.39 -5.55
N GLY A 263 -11.82 -21.21 -5.51
CA GLY A 263 -12.55 -20.01 -5.87
C GLY A 263 -11.65 -18.86 -6.28
N GLU A 264 -12.28 -17.85 -6.87
CA GLU A 264 -11.60 -16.65 -7.33
C GLU A 264 -12.40 -15.41 -6.95
N LEU A 265 -11.67 -14.39 -6.51
CA LEU A 265 -12.22 -13.07 -6.27
C LEU A 265 -11.62 -12.07 -7.26
N LEU A 266 -12.47 -11.47 -8.08
CA LEU A 266 -12.06 -10.47 -9.08
C LEU A 266 -11.78 -9.12 -8.40
N LEU A 267 -10.65 -8.50 -8.74
CA LEU A 267 -10.30 -7.16 -8.29
C LEU A 267 -10.69 -6.11 -9.34
N PRO A 268 -11.37 -5.02 -8.94
CA PRO A 268 -11.78 -3.99 -9.87
C PRO A 268 -10.58 -3.26 -10.48
N LEU A 269 -10.75 -2.74 -11.70
CA LEU A 269 -9.75 -1.94 -12.41
C LEU A 269 -9.71 -0.47 -11.93
N THR A 270 -10.78 0.02 -11.30
CA THR A 270 -11.13 1.44 -11.03
C THR A 270 -10.49 2.06 -9.81
#